data_AF-A0A935NYL1-F1
#
_entry.id   AF-A0A935NYL1-F1
#
_cell.length_a   1.000
_cell.length_b   1.000
_cell.length_c   1.000
_cell.angle_alpha   90.00
_cell.angle_beta   90.00
_cell.angle_gamma   90.00
#
_symmetry.space_group_name_H-M   'P 1'
#
loop_
_entity.id
_entity.type
_entity.pdbx_description
1 polymer ?
#
loop_
_entity_poly.entity_id
_entity_poly.type
_entity_poly.pdbx_seq_one_letter_code
_entity_poly.pdbx_strand_id
1 'polypeptide(L)'
;MVASLAATRSVAAGRFRTLTIAFAALGASGALACQGQGRSGEGSAGAQGRGSAAGAGAAPIGPMPGPALAGEREPAPGSQDPPGTQDTPSTAAALIARLGAMPVWEGVVQRGLLLDRRGQRGVLFGRVGPAVGEGTRVWLIDDTEGDGCLAARAEFPGAAPPLGARVAVTGAWVLVQPAAPPPPPAVPPAPGAVSPKLEPAPEPARWVWRVESSVGLGEGGEARSVDGDAALPGAVETSESGQAPGQAPGQAPGQAPGQTPGHEPASRPRPAGAVLISKAKDNDLVAFVVLAAPRRLGEGWVVGDALGSPAIATLFLPGDRPSYGGIDFRQPDEVWRLRRGVTYVVRIGKVRRKDPAKPAQINARGAPIKVS
;
A
#
# COMPACT_ATOMS: atom_id res chain seq x y z
N MET A 1 40.11 -74.77 -5.80
CA MET A 1 38.97 -74.05 -5.18
C MET A 1 38.59 -72.94 -6.16
N VAL A 2 37.68 -73.22 -7.12
CA VAL A 2 36.21 -72.87 -7.10
C VAL A 2 36.03 -71.34 -6.98
N ALA A 3 35.34 -70.56 -7.82
CA ALA A 3 34.53 -70.66 -9.05
C ALA A 3 34.45 -69.22 -9.64
N SER A 4 34.53 -68.96 -10.95
CA SER A 4 33.44 -68.89 -11.94
C SER A 4 32.12 -68.23 -11.48
N LEU A 5 31.81 -67.03 -11.99
CA LEU A 5 30.45 -66.65 -12.40
C LEU A 5 30.46 -65.41 -13.31
N ALA A 6 29.80 -65.59 -14.46
CA ALA A 6 29.55 -64.63 -15.51
C ALA A 6 28.09 -64.14 -15.47
N ALA A 7 27.76 -63.24 -16.40
CA ALA A 7 26.44 -62.81 -16.87
C ALA A 7 25.77 -61.66 -16.06
N THR A 8 25.05 -60.70 -16.65
CA THR A 8 24.35 -60.65 -17.94
C THR A 8 24.06 -59.19 -18.33
N ARG A 9 24.02 -58.89 -19.63
CA ARG A 9 23.50 -57.64 -20.23
C ARG A 9 21.98 -57.54 -20.07
N SER A 10 21.46 -56.31 -19.98
CA SER A 10 20.09 -56.00 -20.45
C SER A 10 20.06 -54.60 -21.08
N VAL A 11 19.72 -54.58 -22.37
CA VAL A 11 19.45 -53.40 -23.19
C VAL A 11 17.94 -53.28 -23.30
N ALA A 12 17.36 -52.15 -22.92
CA ALA A 12 15.96 -51.85 -23.16
C ALA A 12 15.84 -50.62 -24.08
N ALA A 13 15.42 -50.88 -25.32
CA ALA A 13 15.07 -49.89 -26.33
C ALA A 13 13.65 -49.34 -26.07
N GLY A 14 13.53 -48.02 -25.94
CA GLY A 14 12.26 -47.30 -25.87
C GLY A 14 11.94 -46.59 -27.19
N ARG A 15 10.88 -47.03 -27.85
CA ARG A 15 10.44 -46.64 -29.20
C ARG A 15 9.93 -45.19 -29.28
N PHE A 16 10.38 -44.48 -30.33
CA PHE A 16 9.76 -43.28 -30.89
C PHE A 16 8.35 -43.60 -31.41
N ARG A 17 7.35 -42.78 -31.03
CA ARG A 17 6.07 -42.69 -31.74
C ARG A 17 5.94 -41.29 -32.35
N THR A 18 6.15 -41.24 -33.65
CA THR A 18 5.74 -40.14 -34.54
C THR A 18 4.22 -40.18 -34.66
N LEU A 19 3.51 -39.13 -34.26
CA LEU A 19 2.09 -38.95 -34.53
C LEU A 19 1.92 -37.79 -35.51
N THR A 20 1.67 -38.15 -36.76
CA THR A 20 1.19 -37.29 -37.84
C THR A 20 -0.31 -37.06 -37.63
N ILE A 21 -0.76 -35.81 -37.49
CA ILE A 21 -2.18 -35.47 -37.67
C ILE A 21 -2.28 -34.31 -38.68
N ALA A 22 -3.07 -34.58 -39.70
CA ALA A 22 -3.31 -33.76 -40.87
C ALA A 22 -4.32 -32.63 -40.62
N PHE A 23 -4.24 -31.64 -41.51
CA PHE A 23 -5.13 -30.50 -41.69
C PHE A 23 -6.61 -30.88 -41.85
N ALA A 24 -7.49 -30.07 -41.28
CA ALA A 24 -8.83 -29.83 -41.81
C ALA A 24 -9.14 -28.33 -41.73
N ALA A 25 -9.04 -27.66 -42.87
CA ALA A 25 -9.58 -26.33 -43.09
C ALA A 25 -11.07 -26.48 -43.43
N LEU A 26 -11.92 -25.75 -42.71
CA LEU A 26 -13.31 -25.55 -43.09
C LEU A 26 -13.64 -24.08 -42.85
N GLY A 27 -13.65 -23.33 -43.95
CA GLY A 27 -14.30 -22.04 -44.02
C GLY A 27 -15.81 -22.25 -44.13
N ALA A 28 -16.56 -21.40 -43.46
CA ALA A 28 -17.96 -21.15 -43.77
C ALA A 28 -18.23 -19.66 -43.61
N SER A 29 -18.36 -19.01 -44.77
CA SER A 29 -18.96 -17.69 -44.94
C SER A 29 -20.43 -17.75 -44.53
N GLY A 30 -20.89 -16.76 -43.77
CA GLY A 30 -22.29 -16.56 -43.46
C GLY A 30 -22.58 -15.08 -43.28
N ALA A 31 -22.98 -14.42 -44.36
CA ALA A 31 -23.64 -13.13 -44.33
C ALA A 31 -25.09 -13.33 -43.84
N LEU A 32 -25.55 -12.50 -42.91
CA LEU A 32 -26.99 -12.33 -42.65
C LEU A 32 -27.28 -10.88 -42.27
N ALA A 33 -28.37 -10.41 -42.86
CA ALA A 33 -28.67 -9.03 -43.18
C ALA A 33 -29.33 -8.24 -42.04
N CYS A 34 -29.29 -6.92 -42.19
CA CYS A 34 -30.17 -5.97 -41.51
C CYS A 34 -31.61 -6.08 -42.04
N GLN A 35 -32.58 -6.08 -41.11
CA GLN A 35 -33.98 -5.59 -41.18
C GLN A 35 -34.73 -6.29 -40.04
N GLY A 36 -35.60 -5.69 -39.24
CA GLY A 36 -36.36 -4.46 -39.37
C GLY A 36 -37.74 -4.71 -38.73
N GLN A 37 -38.33 -3.65 -38.18
CA GLN A 37 -39.75 -3.51 -37.82
C GLN A 37 -40.36 -4.39 -36.70
N GLY A 38 -40.64 -3.75 -35.57
CA GLY A 38 -42.00 -3.23 -35.31
C GLY A 38 -43.01 -4.15 -34.60
N ARG A 39 -43.42 -3.72 -33.39
CA ARG A 39 -44.79 -3.61 -32.83
C ARG A 39 -44.67 -3.60 -31.30
N SER A 40 -44.90 -2.48 -30.61
CA SER A 40 -46.20 -1.86 -30.25
C SER A 40 -47.14 -2.80 -29.50
N GLY A 41 -47.53 -2.38 -28.29
CA GLY A 41 -48.81 -2.75 -27.68
C GLY A 41 -48.72 -3.20 -26.23
N GLU A 42 -49.18 -2.32 -25.34
CA GLU A 42 -50.07 -2.59 -24.20
C GLU A 42 -49.67 -3.70 -23.21
N GLY A 43 -49.39 -3.40 -21.94
CA GLY A 43 -50.31 -2.75 -21.02
C GLY A 43 -51.13 -3.81 -20.30
N SER A 44 -50.84 -4.09 -19.02
CA SER A 44 -51.88 -4.48 -18.07
C SER A 44 -51.39 -4.40 -16.63
N ALA A 45 -52.20 -3.74 -15.82
CA ALA A 45 -52.09 -3.61 -14.39
C ALA A 45 -52.77 -4.80 -13.68
N GLY A 46 -52.31 -5.08 -12.45
CA GLY A 46 -53.18 -5.50 -11.36
C GLY A 46 -53.33 -7.01 -11.11
N ALA A 47 -52.96 -7.41 -9.88
CA ALA A 47 -53.68 -8.31 -8.96
C ALA A 47 -52.65 -8.87 -7.95
N GLN A 48 -52.65 -8.40 -6.70
CA GLN A 48 -53.41 -8.99 -5.59
C GLN A 48 -53.31 -10.51 -5.48
N GLY A 49 -52.64 -10.98 -4.43
CA GLY A 49 -52.65 -12.36 -3.98
C GLY A 49 -52.19 -12.47 -2.53
N ARG A 50 -53.16 -12.37 -1.60
CA ARG A 50 -53.01 -12.74 -0.19
C ARG A 50 -52.77 -14.25 -0.05
N GLY A 51 -52.04 -14.63 1.00
CA GLY A 51 -51.99 -16.01 1.48
C GLY A 51 -51.36 -16.08 2.88
N SER A 52 -52.21 -15.95 3.90
CA SER A 52 -51.89 -16.24 5.31
C SER A 52 -51.82 -17.74 5.57
N ALA A 53 -50.95 -18.16 6.49
CA ALA A 53 -51.17 -19.35 7.32
C ALA A 53 -50.65 -19.09 8.75
N ALA A 54 -51.55 -19.28 9.72
CA ALA A 54 -51.32 -19.38 11.16
C ALA A 54 -50.52 -20.66 11.51
N GLY A 55 -49.98 -20.89 12.71
CA GLY A 55 -50.04 -20.22 14.00
C GLY A 55 -49.43 -21.13 15.09
N ALA A 56 -49.19 -20.58 16.28
CA ALA A 56 -49.05 -21.20 17.61
C ALA A 56 -48.55 -20.07 18.53
N GLY A 57 -49.13 -19.69 19.68
CA GLY A 57 -50.01 -20.37 20.60
C GLY A 57 -49.27 -20.58 21.93
N ALA A 58 -49.30 -19.61 22.86
CA ALA A 58 -49.07 -19.82 24.31
C ALA A 58 -49.40 -18.57 25.17
N ALA A 59 -50.53 -18.69 25.89
CA ALA A 59 -50.91 -18.30 27.26
C ALA A 59 -50.38 -17.04 28.00
N PRO A 60 -51.17 -16.53 28.99
CA PRO A 60 -51.14 -15.15 29.47
C PRO A 60 -50.42 -14.98 30.82
N ILE A 61 -49.86 -13.79 31.07
CA ILE A 61 -49.46 -13.32 32.41
C ILE A 61 -50.20 -12.01 32.69
N GLY A 62 -50.82 -11.95 33.88
CA GLY A 62 -51.74 -10.91 34.33
C GLY A 62 -51.12 -9.52 34.59
N PRO A 63 -51.94 -8.59 35.08
CA PRO A 63 -51.66 -7.16 35.05
C PRO A 63 -50.79 -6.72 36.24
N MET A 64 -49.77 -5.90 35.96
CA MET A 64 -49.06 -5.11 36.97
C MET A 64 -49.63 -3.69 37.01
N PRO A 65 -49.84 -3.10 38.20
CA PRO A 65 -50.28 -1.71 38.34
C PRO A 65 -49.15 -0.74 38.02
N GLY A 66 -49.44 0.24 37.17
CA GLY A 66 -48.49 1.28 36.78
C GLY A 66 -48.33 2.38 37.83
N PRO A 67 -47.17 3.07 37.86
CA PRO A 67 -47.06 4.36 38.50
C PRO A 67 -47.33 5.50 37.50
N ALA A 68 -48.23 6.38 37.93
CA ALA A 68 -48.21 7.83 37.79
C ALA A 68 -47.79 8.46 36.45
N LEU A 69 -48.83 8.99 35.81
CA LEU A 69 -48.86 10.08 34.84
C LEU A 69 -47.80 11.17 35.09
N ALA A 70 -46.81 11.25 34.20
CA ALA A 70 -46.08 12.48 33.93
C ALA A 70 -46.57 12.99 32.56
N GLY A 71 -47.12 14.20 32.55
CA GLY A 71 -47.86 14.77 31.43
C GLY A 71 -47.08 14.81 30.13
N GLU A 72 -47.72 14.31 29.07
CA GLU A 72 -47.36 14.58 27.69
C GLU A 72 -47.55 16.07 27.43
N ARG A 73 -46.43 16.80 27.40
CA ARG A 73 -46.40 18.19 26.98
C ARG A 73 -46.31 18.20 25.46
N GLU A 74 -47.41 18.61 24.84
CA GLU A 74 -47.54 18.89 23.41
C GLU A 74 -46.36 19.75 22.91
N PRO A 75 -45.57 19.29 21.92
CA PRO A 75 -44.44 20.05 21.41
C PRO A 75 -44.96 21.26 20.64
N ALA A 76 -44.56 22.46 21.09
CA ALA A 76 -44.90 23.71 20.44
C ALA A 76 -44.41 23.71 18.97
N PRO A 77 -45.25 24.10 18.00
CA PRO A 77 -44.83 24.28 16.61
C PRO A 77 -44.03 25.58 16.52
N GLY A 78 -42.70 25.50 16.36
CA GLY A 78 -41.92 26.74 16.16
C GLY A 78 -40.41 26.71 16.29
N SER A 79 -39.76 25.58 16.61
CA SER A 79 -38.28 25.54 16.60
C SER A 79 -37.79 24.99 15.27
N GLN A 80 -37.60 25.90 14.30
CA GLN A 80 -36.69 25.62 13.19
C GLN A 80 -35.29 25.50 13.78
N ASP A 81 -34.72 24.29 13.73
CA ASP A 81 -33.29 24.11 13.99
C ASP A 81 -32.52 25.08 13.07
N PRO A 82 -31.57 25.87 13.59
CA PRO A 82 -30.77 26.73 12.75
C PRO A 82 -30.12 25.86 11.65
N PRO A 83 -30.07 26.35 10.39
CA PRO A 83 -29.52 25.58 9.29
C PRO A 83 -28.14 25.08 9.70
N GLY A 84 -27.98 23.76 9.74
CA GLY A 84 -26.76 23.11 10.19
C GLY A 84 -25.56 23.77 9.54
N THR A 85 -24.66 24.29 10.37
CA THR A 85 -23.38 24.85 9.96
C THR A 85 -22.72 23.82 9.06
N GLN A 86 -22.76 24.04 7.74
CA GLN A 86 -22.01 23.20 6.82
C GLN A 86 -20.55 23.33 7.24
N ASP A 87 -19.92 22.19 7.54
CA ASP A 87 -18.53 22.10 7.95
C ASP A 87 -17.64 22.70 6.86
N THR A 88 -17.39 24.01 6.97
CA THR A 88 -16.35 24.67 6.19
C THR A 88 -15.07 23.89 6.51
N PRO A 89 -14.40 23.27 5.52
CA PRO A 89 -13.20 22.50 5.78
C PRO A 89 -12.25 23.40 6.56
N SER A 90 -11.77 22.91 7.70
CA SER A 90 -10.87 23.70 8.55
C SER A 90 -9.72 24.21 7.70
N THR A 91 -9.25 25.44 7.98
CA THR A 91 -8.15 26.07 7.25
C THR A 91 -6.95 25.13 7.08
N ALA A 92 -6.72 24.26 8.06
CA ALA A 92 -5.70 23.23 8.03
C ALA A 92 -5.91 22.18 6.92
N ALA A 93 -7.14 21.66 6.75
CA ALA A 93 -7.44 20.68 5.70
C ALA A 93 -7.27 21.28 4.30
N ALA A 94 -7.70 22.53 4.12
CA ALA A 94 -7.51 23.27 2.87
C ALA A 94 -6.01 23.49 2.57
N LEU A 95 -5.21 23.81 3.59
CA LEU A 95 -3.77 24.00 3.46
C LEU A 95 -3.03 22.69 3.15
N ILE A 96 -3.38 21.58 3.82
CA ILE A 96 -2.85 20.23 3.53
C ILE A 96 -3.09 19.88 2.06
N ALA A 97 -4.33 20.05 1.58
CA ALA A 97 -4.69 19.77 0.19
C ALA A 97 -3.92 20.67 -0.79
N ARG A 98 -3.80 21.97 -0.49
CA ARG A 98 -3.07 22.93 -1.33
C ARG A 98 -1.57 22.62 -1.42
N LEU A 99 -0.97 22.15 -0.32
CA LEU A 99 0.45 21.77 -0.27
C LEU A 99 0.71 20.42 -0.95
N GLY A 100 -0.34 19.66 -1.30
CA GLY A 100 -0.19 18.26 -1.73
C GLY A 100 0.45 17.41 -0.63
N ALA A 101 0.19 17.74 0.63
CA ALA A 101 0.83 17.08 1.75
C ALA A 101 0.25 15.66 1.94
N MET A 102 1.14 14.69 2.06
CA MET A 102 0.79 13.30 2.33
C MET A 102 0.87 13.01 3.82
N PRO A 103 -0.01 12.14 4.36
CA PRO A 103 0.06 11.73 5.75
C PRO A 103 1.38 10.99 6.02
N VAL A 104 1.89 11.04 7.25
CA VAL A 104 3.19 10.45 7.59
C VAL A 104 3.23 8.97 7.25
N TRP A 105 2.15 8.24 7.52
CA TRP A 105 2.09 6.80 7.27
C TRP A 105 2.33 6.49 5.79
N GLU A 106 1.75 7.29 4.89
CA GLU A 106 1.91 7.14 3.46
C GLU A 106 3.34 7.44 3.05
N GLY A 107 3.94 8.50 3.60
CA GLY A 107 5.37 8.79 3.39
C GLY A 107 6.30 7.67 3.86
N VAL A 108 5.96 6.97 4.95
CA VAL A 108 6.72 5.81 5.46
C VAL A 108 6.53 4.57 4.57
N VAL A 109 5.30 4.30 4.11
CA VAL A 109 4.99 3.16 3.23
C VAL A 109 5.60 3.37 1.84
N GLN A 110 5.46 4.56 1.28
CA GLN A 110 6.00 4.94 -0.03
C GLN A 110 7.50 5.26 0.02
N ARG A 111 8.13 5.20 1.19
CA ARG A 111 9.55 5.49 1.36
C ARG A 111 10.43 4.81 0.32
N GLY A 112 10.21 3.52 0.03
CA GLY A 112 11.00 2.82 -1.00
C GLY A 112 10.92 3.50 -2.37
N LEU A 113 9.72 3.91 -2.79
CA LEU A 113 9.46 4.61 -4.05
C LEU A 113 10.07 6.03 -4.06
N LEU A 114 9.96 6.74 -2.93
CA LEU A 114 10.54 8.07 -2.76
C LEU A 114 12.07 8.03 -2.69
N LEU A 115 12.64 6.93 -2.19
CA LEU A 115 14.09 6.71 -2.08
C LEU A 115 14.75 6.27 -3.38
N ASP A 116 14.07 5.44 -4.18
CA ASP A 116 14.59 5.00 -5.48
C ASP A 116 14.71 6.17 -6.48
N ARG A 117 13.99 7.27 -6.23
CA ARG A 117 14.09 8.54 -6.97
C ARG A 117 14.97 9.58 -6.28
N ARG A 118 16.15 9.15 -5.78
CA ARG A 118 17.18 9.93 -5.06
C ARG A 118 17.09 11.45 -5.29
N GLY A 119 16.39 12.15 -4.39
CA GLY A 119 16.24 13.61 -4.44
C GLY A 119 14.79 14.12 -4.52
N GLN A 120 13.78 13.24 -4.58
CA GLN A 120 12.40 13.69 -4.48
C GLN A 120 12.11 14.31 -3.11
N ARG A 121 11.65 15.55 -3.16
CA ARG A 121 11.09 16.29 -2.05
C ARG A 121 9.60 16.03 -1.98
N GLY A 122 9.08 15.94 -0.77
CA GLY A 122 7.64 15.83 -0.52
C GLY A 122 7.24 16.71 0.66
N VAL A 123 5.94 16.76 0.90
CA VAL A 123 5.40 17.39 2.11
C VAL A 123 4.73 16.27 2.92
N LEU A 124 5.24 15.99 4.11
CA LEU A 124 4.57 15.10 5.07
C LEU A 124 3.76 15.95 6.05
N PHE A 125 2.61 15.48 6.50
CA PHE A 125 1.93 16.10 7.63
C PHE A 125 1.62 15.10 8.74
N GLY A 126 1.68 15.57 9.99
CA GLY A 126 1.42 14.79 11.18
C GLY A 126 1.56 15.62 12.45
N ARG A 127 1.54 14.98 13.61
CA ARG A 127 1.78 15.62 14.91
C ARG A 127 3.21 15.42 15.37
N VAL A 128 3.80 16.46 15.93
CA VAL A 128 5.12 16.35 16.56
C VAL A 128 4.99 15.50 17.82
N GLY A 129 5.71 14.39 17.85
CA GLY A 129 5.84 13.46 18.95
C GLY A 129 7.09 13.72 19.79
N PRO A 130 7.43 12.79 20.71
CA PRO A 130 8.58 12.93 21.59
C PRO A 130 9.90 13.10 20.83
N ALA A 131 10.85 13.81 21.46
CA ALA A 131 12.20 13.97 20.95
C ALA A 131 12.94 12.62 20.85
N VAL A 132 13.85 12.51 19.88
CA VAL A 132 14.66 11.30 19.62
C VAL A 132 16.12 11.62 19.85
N GLY A 133 16.57 11.38 21.08
CA GLY A 133 17.92 11.73 21.53
C GLY A 133 18.04 13.22 21.85
N GLU A 134 19.23 13.78 21.67
CA GLU A 134 19.50 15.20 21.89
C GLU A 134 19.33 16.01 20.60
N GLY A 135 18.76 17.22 20.68
CA GLY A 135 18.71 18.18 19.58
C GLY A 135 17.38 18.26 18.83
N THR A 136 17.46 18.40 17.50
CA THR A 136 16.36 18.83 16.62
C THR A 136 15.52 17.69 16.03
N ARG A 137 15.71 16.47 16.56
CA ARG A 137 15.07 15.26 16.04
C ARG A 137 13.86 14.88 16.88
N VAL A 138 12.73 14.66 16.20
CA VAL A 138 11.46 14.28 16.81
C VAL A 138 10.81 13.16 16.02
N TRP A 139 9.85 12.48 16.65
CA TRP A 139 8.90 11.66 15.90
C TRP A 139 7.86 12.57 15.25
N LEU A 140 7.54 12.35 13.99
CA LEU A 140 6.34 12.88 13.34
C LEU A 140 5.33 11.74 13.30
N ILE A 141 4.25 11.86 14.05
CA ILE A 141 3.25 10.82 14.27
C ILE A 141 2.07 11.07 13.34
N ASP A 142 1.60 10.02 12.67
CA ASP A 142 0.39 10.12 11.87
C ASP A 142 -0.87 10.26 12.74
N ASP A 143 -1.73 11.23 12.43
CA ASP A 143 -3.01 11.44 13.12
C ASP A 143 -4.23 11.20 12.24
N THR A 144 -4.04 10.61 11.04
CA THR A 144 -5.12 10.37 10.07
C THR A 144 -5.71 8.98 10.15
N GLU A 145 -4.89 7.96 10.42
CA GLU A 145 -5.36 6.57 10.57
C GLU A 145 -4.61 5.83 11.70
N GLY A 146 -5.36 5.18 12.60
CA GLY A 146 -4.85 4.15 13.50
C GLY A 146 -4.10 4.64 14.75
N ASP A 147 -4.62 5.62 15.49
CA ASP A 147 -4.15 6.01 16.83
C ASP A 147 -2.62 6.26 16.95
N GLY A 148 -1.98 6.78 15.90
CA GLY A 148 -0.54 7.07 15.92
C GLY A 148 0.37 5.85 15.78
N CYS A 149 -0.12 4.73 15.25
CA CYS A 149 0.68 3.51 15.07
C CYS A 149 1.89 3.65 14.13
N LEU A 150 1.95 4.71 13.32
CA LEU A 150 3.04 4.95 12.38
C LEU A 150 3.65 6.34 12.57
N ALA A 151 4.97 6.39 12.60
CA ALA A 151 5.73 7.63 12.78
C ALA A 151 7.00 7.62 11.93
N ALA A 152 7.40 8.81 11.47
CA ALA A 152 8.68 9.06 10.81
C ALA A 152 9.60 9.81 11.78
N ARG A 153 10.91 9.56 11.74
CA ARG A 153 11.87 10.45 12.40
C ARG A 153 12.04 11.67 11.53
N ALA A 154 11.80 12.86 12.08
CA ALA A 154 12.02 14.12 11.39
C ALA A 154 13.19 14.87 12.06
N GLU A 155 14.11 15.40 11.26
CA GLU A 155 15.22 16.25 11.69
C GLU A 155 14.96 17.68 11.22
N PHE A 156 14.74 18.59 12.17
CA PHE A 156 14.51 20.01 11.89
C PHE A 156 15.85 20.77 11.78
N PRO A 157 15.94 21.81 10.93
CA PRO A 157 17.16 22.61 10.79
C PRO A 157 17.43 23.49 12.02
N GLY A 158 16.39 23.77 12.82
CA GLY A 158 16.47 24.52 14.08
C GLY A 158 15.67 23.82 15.18
N ALA A 159 15.22 24.58 16.17
CA ALA A 159 14.38 24.05 17.24
C ALA A 159 13.13 23.35 16.66
N ALA A 160 12.86 22.13 17.13
CA ALA A 160 11.68 21.40 16.70
C ALA A 160 10.41 22.10 17.22
N PRO A 161 9.28 22.03 16.48
CA PRO A 161 8.02 22.58 16.96
C PRO A 161 7.56 21.90 18.27
N PRO A 162 6.67 22.54 19.05
CA PRO A 162 6.21 21.99 20.34
C PRO A 162 5.58 20.60 20.21
N LEU A 163 5.75 19.78 21.25
CA LEU A 163 5.12 18.46 21.34
C LEU A 163 3.58 18.58 21.16
N GLY A 164 3.02 17.74 20.30
CA GLY A 164 1.59 17.71 19.96
C GLY A 164 1.21 18.64 18.80
N ALA A 165 2.08 19.57 18.41
CA ALA A 165 1.80 20.51 17.32
C ALA A 165 1.56 19.74 16.00
N ARG A 166 0.48 20.10 15.30
CA ARG A 166 0.23 19.58 13.96
C ARG A 166 1.01 20.39 12.95
N VAL A 167 1.80 19.72 12.12
CA VAL A 167 2.72 20.36 11.18
C VAL A 167 2.66 19.71 9.82
N ALA A 168 2.87 20.51 8.78
CA ALA A 168 3.25 20.05 7.44
C ALA A 168 4.74 20.35 7.24
N VAL A 169 5.55 19.34 6.97
CA VAL A 169 7.00 19.44 6.80
C VAL A 169 7.40 19.11 5.37
N THR A 170 8.07 20.05 4.71
CA THR A 170 8.69 19.81 3.41
C THR A 170 10.08 19.25 3.64
N GLY A 171 10.46 18.23 2.88
CA GLY A 171 11.78 17.63 3.02
C GLY A 171 12.00 16.42 2.14
N ALA A 172 13.02 15.65 2.47
CA ALA A 172 13.34 14.41 1.79
C ALA A 172 13.86 13.36 2.77
N TRP A 173 13.73 12.08 2.39
CA TRP A 173 14.35 10.99 3.13
C TRP A 173 15.87 10.99 2.94
N VAL A 174 16.62 10.95 4.04
CA VAL A 174 18.08 10.83 4.07
C VAL A 174 18.49 9.61 4.89
N LEU A 175 19.52 8.89 4.40
CA LEU A 175 20.13 7.81 5.17
C LEU A 175 21.14 8.42 6.12
N VAL A 176 20.82 8.44 7.41
CA VAL A 176 21.72 8.85 8.48
C VAL A 176 22.43 7.61 8.98
N GLN A 177 23.72 7.50 8.65
CA GLN A 177 24.57 6.54 9.31
C GLN A 177 24.80 7.02 10.74
N PRO A 178 24.54 6.21 11.77
CA PRO A 178 24.89 6.58 13.12
C PRO A 178 26.38 6.91 13.17
N ALA A 179 26.73 7.97 13.92
CA ALA A 179 28.13 8.25 14.19
C ALA A 179 28.76 6.99 14.79
N ALA A 180 29.96 6.64 14.34
CA ALA A 180 30.70 5.56 14.98
C ALA A 180 30.77 5.87 16.48
N PRO A 181 30.50 4.88 17.36
CA PRO A 181 30.66 5.09 18.78
C PRO A 181 32.09 5.61 19.04
N PRO A 182 32.27 6.57 19.97
CA PRO A 182 33.61 6.98 20.33
C PRO A 182 34.43 5.74 20.69
N PRO A 183 35.71 5.67 20.31
CA PRO A 183 36.54 4.54 20.69
C PRO A 183 36.49 4.39 22.21
N PRO A 184 36.42 3.15 22.73
CA PRO A 184 36.44 2.95 24.18
C PRO A 184 37.71 3.61 24.74
N PRO A 185 37.65 4.18 25.97
CA PRO A 185 38.83 4.73 26.61
C PRO A 185 39.94 3.66 26.61
N ALA A 186 41.15 4.05 26.22
CA ALA A 186 42.27 3.13 26.11
C ALA A 186 42.53 2.48 27.47
N VAL A 187 42.09 1.23 27.63
CA VAL A 187 42.42 0.43 28.81
C VAL A 187 43.86 -0.04 28.61
N PRO A 188 44.81 0.30 29.50
CA PRO A 188 46.17 -0.19 29.39
C PRO A 188 46.14 -1.72 29.36
N PRO A 189 46.84 -2.38 28.43
CA PRO A 189 46.78 -3.82 28.30
C PRO A 189 47.30 -4.46 29.58
N ALA A 190 46.55 -5.44 30.11
CA ALA A 190 47.06 -6.29 31.17
C ALA A 190 48.29 -7.05 30.63
N PRO A 191 49.41 -7.12 31.39
CA PRO A 191 50.61 -7.80 30.94
C PRO A 191 50.29 -9.26 30.60
N GLY A 192 50.49 -9.65 29.34
CA GLY A 192 50.30 -11.01 28.83
C GLY A 192 48.95 -11.30 28.17
N ALA A 193 47.99 -10.36 28.13
CA ALA A 193 46.70 -10.59 27.48
C ALA A 193 46.76 -10.28 25.97
N VAL A 194 46.63 -11.31 25.13
CA VAL A 194 46.35 -11.15 23.70
C VAL A 194 44.84 -10.94 23.55
N SER A 195 44.38 -9.69 23.56
CA SER A 195 42.96 -9.40 23.37
C SER A 195 42.54 -9.71 21.92
N PRO A 196 41.51 -10.56 21.68
CA PRO A 196 40.90 -10.63 20.37
C PRO A 196 40.27 -9.26 20.07
N LYS A 197 40.66 -8.65 18.95
CA LYS A 197 40.08 -7.40 18.45
C LYS A 197 38.64 -7.66 18.03
N LEU A 198 37.69 -7.64 18.98
CA LEU A 198 36.27 -7.57 18.66
C LEU A 198 35.96 -6.14 18.23
N GLU A 199 35.82 -5.94 16.93
CA GLU A 199 35.27 -4.70 16.39
C GLU A 199 33.78 -4.64 16.75
N PRO A 200 33.28 -3.55 17.37
CA PRO A 200 31.87 -3.42 17.64
C PRO A 200 31.10 -3.43 16.31
N ALA A 201 30.03 -4.23 16.26
CA ALA A 201 29.18 -4.28 15.08
C ALA A 201 28.64 -2.87 14.77
N PRO A 202 28.78 -2.36 13.54
CA PRO A 202 28.26 -1.04 13.20
C PRO A 202 26.74 -1.04 13.42
N GLU A 203 26.24 0.02 14.07
CA GLU A 203 24.79 0.20 14.17
C GLU A 203 24.17 0.29 12.77
N PRO A 204 22.98 -0.30 12.56
CA PRO A 204 22.33 -0.26 11.26
C PRO A 204 22.03 1.18 10.87
N ALA A 205 22.31 1.52 9.61
CA ALA A 205 21.99 2.82 9.06
C ALA A 205 20.49 3.11 9.22
N ARG A 206 20.14 4.34 9.61
CA ARG A 206 18.78 4.74 9.94
C ARG A 206 18.35 5.85 9.01
N TRP A 207 17.12 5.77 8.55
CA TRP A 207 16.56 6.77 7.66
C TRP A 207 15.81 7.83 8.46
N VAL A 208 16.01 9.09 8.09
CA VAL A 208 15.41 10.26 8.73
C VAL A 208 14.81 11.12 7.63
N TRP A 209 13.66 11.71 7.89
CA TRP A 209 13.11 12.76 7.04
C TRP A 209 13.78 14.09 7.42
N ARG A 210 14.64 14.60 6.55
CA ARG A 210 15.30 15.89 6.79
C ARG A 210 14.34 16.99 6.37
N VAL A 211 13.91 17.77 7.35
CA VAL A 211 12.99 18.90 7.15
C VAL A 211 13.79 20.07 6.59
N GLU A 212 13.28 20.66 5.52
CA GLU A 212 13.81 21.90 4.93
C GLU A 212 12.99 23.09 5.40
N SER A 213 11.67 22.93 5.46
CA SER A 213 10.74 23.92 5.98
C SER A 213 9.55 23.24 6.64
N SER A 214 8.91 23.94 7.57
CA SER A 214 7.72 23.45 8.26
C SER A 214 6.69 24.55 8.42
N VAL A 215 5.41 24.19 8.29
CA VAL A 215 4.28 25.09 8.53
C VAL A 215 3.43 24.53 9.66
N GLY A 216 3.11 25.38 10.64
CA GLY A 216 2.20 25.04 11.74
C GLY A 216 0.75 25.00 11.25
N LEU A 217 0.08 23.89 11.51
CA LEU A 217 -1.35 23.71 11.27
C LEU A 217 -2.06 23.95 12.60
N GLY A 218 -2.27 25.22 12.97
CA GLY A 218 -2.84 25.59 14.27
C GLY A 218 -4.15 24.86 14.58
N GLU A 219 -4.34 24.43 15.84
CA GLU A 219 -5.57 23.75 16.27
C GLU A 219 -6.82 24.64 16.23
N GLY A 220 -6.66 25.95 16.00
CA GLY A 220 -7.72 26.95 15.86
C GLY A 220 -7.89 27.55 14.45
N GLY A 221 -7.28 26.96 13.41
CA GLY A 221 -7.50 27.40 12.01
C GLY A 221 -6.71 28.64 11.56
N GLU A 222 -5.83 29.20 12.37
CA GLU A 222 -4.90 30.27 11.96
C GLU A 222 -3.53 29.65 11.66
N ALA A 223 -3.16 29.59 10.38
CA ALA A 223 -1.83 29.15 9.95
C ALA A 223 -0.80 30.20 10.39
N ARG A 224 -0.06 29.93 11.45
CA ARG A 224 1.06 30.79 11.87
C ARG A 224 2.34 30.23 11.26
N SER A 225 2.98 31.06 10.43
CA SER A 225 4.35 30.83 9.97
C SER A 225 5.26 30.80 11.20
N VAL A 226 5.92 29.67 11.45
CA VAL A 226 6.87 29.54 12.54
C VAL A 226 8.25 29.90 11.97
N ASP A 227 8.53 31.20 11.97
CA ASP A 227 9.79 31.94 11.76
C ASP A 227 10.75 31.58 10.60
N GLY A 228 11.10 32.64 9.85
CA GLY A 228 12.21 32.68 8.89
C GLY A 228 11.77 33.35 7.59
N ASP A 229 12.22 34.58 7.39
CA ASP A 229 11.93 35.54 6.31
C ASP A 229 12.37 35.05 4.90
N ALA A 230 11.85 33.89 4.47
CA ALA A 230 12.01 33.35 3.14
C ALA A 230 10.67 33.52 2.40
N ALA A 231 10.50 34.69 1.80
CA ALA A 231 9.41 34.99 0.89
C ALA A 231 9.26 33.85 -0.14
N LEU A 232 8.06 33.27 -0.21
CA LEU A 232 7.67 32.39 -1.32
C LEU A 232 7.80 33.20 -2.61
N PRO A 233 8.58 32.77 -3.63
CA PRO A 233 8.64 33.52 -4.88
C PRO A 233 7.30 33.41 -5.58
N GLY A 234 6.61 34.56 -5.64
CA GLY A 234 5.45 34.78 -6.49
C GLY A 234 5.85 34.71 -7.97
N ALA A 235 5.01 34.03 -8.74
CA ALA A 235 5.07 34.06 -10.19
C ALA A 235 4.73 35.47 -10.69
N VAL A 236 5.71 36.18 -11.27
CA VAL A 236 5.45 37.27 -12.21
C VAL A 236 6.60 37.38 -13.22
N GLU A 237 6.20 37.22 -14.48
CA GLU A 237 6.64 37.86 -15.72
C GLU A 237 8.13 38.12 -16.04
N THR A 238 8.45 37.64 -17.25
CA THR A 238 9.54 37.98 -18.17
C THR A 238 10.11 39.39 -18.08
N SER A 239 11.43 39.49 -17.94
CA SER A 239 12.29 40.46 -18.63
C SER A 239 13.74 40.00 -18.67
N GLU A 240 14.39 40.34 -19.78
CA GLU A 240 15.67 39.86 -20.30
C GLU A 240 16.94 40.33 -19.57
N SER A 241 18.01 39.59 -19.88
CA SER A 241 19.43 39.98 -20.02
C SER A 241 20.34 39.94 -18.79
N GLY A 242 21.41 39.14 -18.91
CA GLY A 242 22.51 39.08 -17.93
C GLY A 242 23.30 37.77 -17.99
N GLN A 243 24.06 37.57 -19.06
CA GLN A 243 24.88 36.38 -19.32
C GLN A 243 26.24 36.51 -18.59
N ALA A 244 26.59 35.53 -17.74
CA ALA A 244 27.94 35.33 -17.21
C ALA A 244 28.30 33.83 -17.12
N PRO A 245 29.57 33.44 -17.32
CA PRO A 245 29.93 32.07 -17.69
C PRO A 245 30.31 31.15 -16.51
N GLY A 246 29.71 29.96 -16.52
CA GLY A 246 30.41 28.67 -16.41
C GLY A 246 31.14 28.30 -15.11
N GLN A 247 30.44 27.53 -14.25
CA GLN A 247 31.09 26.47 -13.46
C GLN A 247 30.27 25.17 -13.56
N ALA A 248 30.89 24.14 -14.13
CA ALA A 248 30.30 22.80 -14.23
C ALA A 248 30.45 22.06 -12.88
N PRO A 249 29.35 21.53 -12.29
CA PRO A 249 29.45 20.66 -11.12
C PRO A 249 30.08 19.31 -11.52
N GLY A 250 31.08 18.89 -10.75
CA GLY A 250 31.80 17.63 -10.94
C GLY A 250 30.86 16.41 -10.95
N GLN A 251 31.10 15.53 -11.91
CA GLN A 251 30.41 14.25 -12.05
C GLN A 251 30.67 13.37 -10.82
N ALA A 252 29.61 12.94 -10.15
CA ALA A 252 29.68 11.86 -9.17
C ALA A 252 30.01 10.52 -9.88
N PRO A 253 30.78 9.61 -9.26
CA PRO A 253 31.18 8.34 -9.86
C PRO A 253 29.99 7.50 -10.33
N GLY A 254 30.07 7.00 -11.57
CA GLY A 254 28.99 6.39 -12.33
C GLY A 254 28.25 5.24 -11.64
N GLN A 255 26.94 5.41 -11.48
CA GLN A 255 26.02 4.28 -11.54
C GLN A 255 25.75 3.96 -13.01
N ALA A 256 25.79 2.67 -13.36
CA ALA A 256 25.59 2.23 -14.74
C ALA A 256 24.21 2.72 -15.26
N PRO A 257 24.13 3.36 -16.43
CA PRO A 257 22.86 3.76 -17.02
C PRO A 257 22.07 2.52 -17.41
N GLY A 258 20.83 2.39 -16.93
CA GLY A 258 19.84 1.51 -17.57
C GLY A 258 19.10 0.50 -16.70
N GLN A 259 19.32 0.41 -15.39
CA GLN A 259 18.38 -0.30 -14.51
C GLN A 259 17.35 0.67 -13.97
N THR A 260 16.33 0.97 -14.77
CA THR A 260 15.09 1.57 -14.25
C THR A 260 14.57 0.66 -13.13
N PRO A 261 14.24 1.18 -11.93
CA PRO A 261 13.65 0.40 -10.85
C PRO A 261 12.33 -0.23 -11.29
N GLY A 262 12.40 -1.39 -11.95
CA GLY A 262 11.23 -2.14 -12.33
C GLY A 262 10.70 -2.87 -11.11
N HIS A 263 9.38 -2.89 -10.94
CA HIS A 263 8.69 -3.75 -9.99
C HIS A 263 8.78 -5.25 -10.38
N GLU A 264 9.97 -5.72 -10.75
CA GLU A 264 10.28 -7.14 -10.89
C GLU A 264 10.59 -7.71 -9.51
N PRO A 265 9.85 -8.72 -9.04
CA PRO A 265 10.08 -9.31 -7.73
C PRO A 265 11.47 -9.94 -7.60
N ALA A 266 12.15 -9.67 -6.48
CA ALA A 266 13.39 -10.36 -6.14
C ALA A 266 13.17 -11.88 -6.06
N SER A 267 14.10 -12.65 -6.63
CA SER A 267 14.09 -14.11 -6.56
C SER A 267 14.74 -14.59 -5.27
N ARG A 268 14.04 -15.41 -4.49
CA ARG A 268 14.55 -15.99 -3.23
C ARG A 268 13.97 -17.40 -2.99
N PRO A 269 14.63 -18.23 -2.16
CA PRO A 269 14.03 -19.47 -1.67
C PRO A 269 12.70 -19.21 -0.97
N ARG A 270 11.77 -20.17 -1.04
CA ARG A 270 10.48 -20.07 -0.34
C ARG A 270 10.72 -19.89 1.17
N PRO A 271 10.22 -18.80 1.79
CA PRO A 271 10.33 -18.64 3.22
C PRO A 271 9.62 -19.76 3.99
N ALA A 272 10.20 -20.20 5.10
CA ALA A 272 9.54 -21.15 6.00
C ALA A 272 8.21 -20.58 6.51
N GLY A 273 7.19 -21.44 6.61
CA GLY A 273 5.86 -21.04 7.06
C GLY A 273 4.96 -20.41 5.99
N ALA A 274 5.40 -20.31 4.72
CA ALA A 274 4.51 -19.92 3.63
C ALA A 274 3.44 -21.00 3.39
N VAL A 275 2.17 -20.64 3.55
CA VAL A 275 1.02 -21.54 3.32
C VAL A 275 0.47 -21.38 1.89
N LEU A 276 -0.21 -22.39 1.36
CA LEU A 276 -0.88 -22.27 0.06
C LEU A 276 -2.06 -21.28 0.16
N ILE A 277 -2.33 -20.55 -0.93
CA ILE A 277 -3.38 -19.52 -0.94
C ILE A 277 -4.79 -20.09 -0.68
N SER A 278 -5.06 -21.35 -1.04
CA SER A 278 -6.32 -22.03 -0.68
C SER A 278 -6.52 -22.24 0.82
N LYS A 279 -5.43 -22.26 1.61
CA LYS A 279 -5.42 -22.45 3.06
C LYS A 279 -5.16 -21.16 3.84
N ALA A 280 -5.08 -20.04 3.14
CA ALA A 280 -4.72 -18.75 3.71
C ALA A 280 -5.74 -18.27 4.76
N LYS A 281 -5.23 -17.77 5.88
CA LYS A 281 -5.95 -17.02 6.91
C LYS A 281 -5.47 -15.56 6.92
N ASP A 282 -6.16 -14.74 7.70
CA ASP A 282 -5.82 -13.34 7.86
C ASP A 282 -4.37 -13.17 8.35
N ASN A 283 -3.62 -12.30 7.68
CA ASN A 283 -2.21 -11.96 7.99
C ASN A 283 -1.18 -13.07 7.73
N ASP A 284 -1.56 -14.15 7.05
CA ASP A 284 -0.62 -15.22 6.67
C ASP A 284 0.43 -14.76 5.65
N LEU A 285 1.53 -15.51 5.60
CA LEU A 285 2.46 -15.49 4.49
C LEU A 285 2.01 -16.56 3.48
N VAL A 286 1.57 -16.15 2.30
CA VAL A 286 0.94 -17.05 1.34
C VAL A 286 1.80 -17.25 0.09
N ALA A 287 1.89 -18.50 -0.36
CA ALA A 287 2.42 -18.88 -1.65
C ALA A 287 1.27 -19.01 -2.66
N PHE A 288 1.45 -18.43 -3.84
CA PHE A 288 0.45 -18.43 -4.90
C PHE A 288 1.11 -18.47 -6.28
N VAL A 289 0.37 -18.96 -7.27
CA VAL A 289 0.73 -18.92 -8.69
C VAL A 289 -0.19 -17.94 -9.41
N VAL A 290 0.39 -17.11 -10.27
CA VAL A 290 -0.40 -16.20 -11.12
C VAL A 290 -1.07 -17.00 -12.24
N LEU A 291 -2.40 -16.94 -12.26
CA LEU A 291 -3.23 -17.60 -13.29
C LEU A 291 -3.58 -16.63 -14.42
N ALA A 292 -3.90 -15.38 -14.09
CA ALA A 292 -4.13 -14.31 -15.05
C ALA A 292 -3.72 -12.94 -14.48
N ALA A 293 -3.17 -12.09 -15.35
CA ALA A 293 -2.91 -10.69 -15.05
C ALA A 293 -4.21 -9.88 -15.00
N PRO A 294 -4.27 -8.77 -14.25
CA PRO A 294 -5.40 -7.83 -14.31
C PRO A 294 -5.60 -7.34 -15.75
N ARG A 295 -6.86 -7.28 -16.23
CA ARG A 295 -7.17 -6.71 -17.55
C ARG A 295 -7.26 -5.19 -17.50
N ARG A 296 -7.61 -4.67 -16.32
CA ARG A 296 -7.70 -3.24 -16.02
C ARG A 296 -7.04 -2.93 -14.67
N LEU A 297 -6.54 -1.71 -14.54
CA LEU A 297 -6.03 -1.19 -13.27
C LEU A 297 -7.12 -1.30 -12.19
N GLY A 298 -6.74 -1.80 -11.02
CA GLY A 298 -7.67 -2.03 -9.91
C GLY A 298 -8.51 -3.31 -9.99
N GLU A 299 -8.35 -4.17 -11.00
CA GLU A 299 -9.05 -5.48 -11.06
C GLU A 299 -8.40 -6.54 -10.17
N GLY A 300 -7.10 -6.42 -9.90
CA GLY A 300 -6.31 -7.38 -9.14
C GLY A 300 -5.87 -8.61 -9.94
N TRP A 301 -4.94 -9.37 -9.37
CA TRP A 301 -4.34 -10.56 -10.00
C TRP A 301 -5.18 -11.80 -9.70
N VAL A 302 -5.50 -12.60 -10.72
CA VAL A 302 -6.17 -13.89 -10.51
C VAL A 302 -5.12 -14.93 -10.16
N VAL A 303 -5.26 -15.55 -8.99
CA VAL A 303 -4.25 -16.42 -8.41
C VAL A 303 -4.84 -17.75 -7.91
N GLY A 304 -4.00 -18.78 -7.86
CA GLY A 304 -4.34 -20.11 -7.35
C GLY A 304 -3.12 -20.84 -6.77
N ASP A 305 -3.30 -22.09 -6.37
CA ASP A 305 -2.21 -22.88 -5.75
C ASP A 305 -1.16 -23.35 -6.77
N ALA A 306 -1.60 -23.70 -7.98
CA ALA A 306 -0.76 -24.18 -9.07
C ALA A 306 -1.31 -23.74 -10.44
N LEU A 307 -0.48 -23.84 -11.48
CA LEU A 307 -0.94 -23.57 -12.85
C LEU A 307 -1.97 -24.64 -13.26
N GLY A 308 -3.15 -24.20 -13.71
CA GLY A 308 -4.26 -25.08 -14.07
C GLY A 308 -5.26 -25.35 -12.92
N SER A 309 -4.92 -24.96 -11.68
CA SER A 309 -5.89 -24.94 -10.58
C SER A 309 -7.02 -23.92 -10.84
N PRO A 310 -8.22 -24.13 -10.26
CA PRO A 310 -9.26 -23.10 -10.29
C PRO A 310 -8.78 -21.81 -9.62
N ALA A 311 -9.37 -20.68 -10.03
CA ALA A 311 -9.10 -19.39 -9.41
C ALA A 311 -9.56 -19.40 -7.95
N ILE A 312 -8.60 -19.20 -7.03
CA ILE A 312 -8.88 -19.21 -5.59
C ILE A 312 -9.16 -17.80 -5.09
N ALA A 313 -8.40 -16.82 -5.58
CA ALA A 313 -8.51 -15.44 -5.13
C ALA A 313 -8.20 -14.43 -6.24
N THR A 314 -8.72 -13.22 -6.03
CA THR A 314 -8.27 -11.98 -6.64
C THR A 314 -7.38 -11.26 -5.64
N LEU A 315 -6.09 -11.16 -5.94
CA LEU A 315 -5.05 -10.58 -5.09
C LEU A 315 -4.72 -9.15 -5.55
N PHE A 316 -4.84 -8.18 -4.66
CA PHE A 316 -4.45 -6.79 -4.90
C PHE A 316 -3.09 -6.54 -4.25
N LEU A 317 -2.08 -6.24 -5.06
CA LEU A 317 -0.74 -5.90 -4.58
C LEU A 317 -0.67 -4.44 -4.13
N PRO A 318 0.31 -4.07 -3.29
CA PRO A 318 0.55 -2.68 -2.94
C PRO A 318 0.76 -1.87 -4.21
N GLY A 319 0.00 -0.78 -4.36
CA GLY A 319 0.03 0.04 -5.56
C GLY A 319 -0.64 -0.59 -6.77
N ASP A 320 -1.57 -1.56 -6.64
CA ASP A 320 -2.47 -2.00 -7.74
C ASP A 320 -3.76 -1.18 -7.79
N ARG A 321 -4.23 -0.67 -6.65
CA ARG A 321 -5.46 0.14 -6.57
C ARG A 321 -5.23 1.51 -7.21
N PRO A 322 -6.25 2.08 -7.89
CA PRO A 322 -6.17 3.47 -8.36
C PRO A 322 -5.85 4.38 -7.19
N SER A 323 -4.99 5.37 -7.42
CA SER A 323 -4.80 6.47 -6.50
C SER A 323 -6.14 7.17 -6.19
N TYR A 324 -6.23 7.77 -5.02
CA TYR A 324 -7.44 8.46 -4.56
C TYR A 324 -7.93 9.48 -5.61
N GLY A 325 -9.23 9.53 -5.87
CA GLY A 325 -9.83 10.46 -6.85
C GLY A 325 -10.00 9.90 -8.27
N GLY A 326 -9.69 8.63 -8.52
CA GLY A 326 -9.96 7.97 -9.81
C GLY A 326 -9.01 8.37 -10.95
N ILE A 327 -8.04 9.22 -10.68
CA ILE A 327 -6.94 9.55 -11.60
C ILE A 327 -5.73 8.73 -11.20
N ASP A 328 -5.20 7.96 -12.16
CA ASP A 328 -4.01 7.16 -11.96
C ASP A 328 -2.77 7.92 -12.41
N PHE A 329 -1.98 8.41 -11.46
CA PHE A 329 -0.71 9.08 -11.73
C PHE A 329 0.47 8.10 -11.85
N ARG A 330 0.21 6.78 -11.76
CA ARG A 330 1.28 5.81 -11.81
C ARG A 330 1.91 5.75 -13.19
N GLN A 331 3.23 5.67 -13.21
CA GLN A 331 3.98 5.41 -14.44
C GLN A 331 3.93 3.91 -14.79
N PRO A 332 4.02 3.52 -16.08
CA PRO A 332 3.96 2.10 -16.48
C PRO A 332 5.04 1.19 -15.88
N ASP A 333 6.13 1.77 -15.36
CA ASP A 333 7.19 1.07 -14.63
C ASP A 333 6.83 0.81 -13.15
N GLU A 334 5.88 1.55 -12.59
CA GLU A 334 5.37 1.40 -11.21
C GLU A 334 4.35 0.25 -11.03
N VAL A 335 4.02 -0.45 -12.13
CA VAL A 335 3.10 -1.60 -12.11
C VAL A 335 3.88 -2.91 -11.94
N TRP A 336 3.41 -3.77 -11.04
CA TRP A 336 4.01 -5.09 -10.82
C TRP A 336 4.05 -5.93 -12.11
N ARG A 337 5.22 -6.48 -12.42
CA ARG A 337 5.43 -7.35 -13.59
C ARG A 337 5.53 -8.82 -13.17
N LEU A 338 4.40 -9.41 -12.78
CA LEU A 338 4.34 -10.83 -12.45
C LEU A 338 4.13 -11.70 -13.69
N ARG A 339 4.73 -12.88 -13.72
CA ARG A 339 4.64 -13.84 -14.83
C ARG A 339 3.64 -14.96 -14.50
N ARG A 340 2.78 -15.29 -15.45
CA ARG A 340 1.85 -16.42 -15.34
C ARG A 340 2.61 -17.73 -15.09
N GLY A 341 2.08 -18.58 -14.21
CA GLY A 341 2.69 -19.87 -13.87
C GLY A 341 3.90 -19.80 -12.92
N VAL A 342 4.37 -18.60 -12.57
CA VAL A 342 5.44 -18.43 -11.58
C VAL A 342 4.85 -18.39 -10.19
N THR A 343 5.54 -19.04 -9.24
CA THR A 343 5.17 -19.03 -7.82
C THR A 343 5.75 -17.81 -7.15
N TYR A 344 4.90 -17.09 -6.42
CA TYR A 344 5.27 -15.95 -5.61
C TYR A 344 4.84 -16.18 -4.16
N VAL A 345 5.49 -15.47 -3.24
CA VAL A 345 5.12 -15.42 -1.83
C VAL A 345 4.86 -13.97 -1.43
N VAL A 346 3.79 -13.72 -0.70
CA VAL A 346 3.46 -12.38 -0.18
C VAL A 346 2.77 -12.47 1.18
N ARG A 347 2.95 -11.46 2.04
CA ARG A 347 2.15 -11.33 3.25
C ARG A 347 0.83 -10.68 2.92
N ILE A 348 -0.28 -11.26 3.36
CA ILE A 348 -1.62 -10.76 3.09
C ILE A 348 -2.21 -10.03 4.29
N GLY A 349 -3.31 -9.31 4.07
CA GLY A 349 -4.16 -8.75 5.13
C GLY A 349 -5.38 -9.63 5.38
N LYS A 350 -6.56 -9.01 5.40
CA LYS A 350 -7.84 -9.70 5.61
C LYS A 350 -8.30 -10.42 4.35
N VAL A 351 -8.71 -11.68 4.49
CA VAL A 351 -9.31 -12.49 3.43
C VAL A 351 -10.82 -12.21 3.39
N ARG A 352 -11.31 -11.61 2.31
CA ARG A 352 -12.74 -11.28 2.15
C ARG A 352 -13.42 -12.27 1.22
N ARG A 353 -14.26 -13.16 1.76
CA ARG A 353 -15.10 -14.09 1.00
C ARG A 353 -16.56 -13.70 1.17
N LYS A 354 -17.13 -13.02 0.18
CA LYS A 354 -18.56 -12.64 0.18
C LYS A 354 -19.47 -13.78 -0.28
N ASP A 355 -18.98 -14.63 -1.17
CA ASP A 355 -19.72 -15.70 -1.82
C ASP A 355 -18.76 -16.91 -1.98
N PRO A 356 -19.11 -18.11 -1.49
CA PRO A 356 -18.24 -19.29 -1.61
C PRO A 356 -18.03 -19.77 -3.06
N ALA A 357 -18.91 -19.39 -3.98
CA ALA A 357 -18.77 -19.72 -5.40
C ALA A 357 -17.83 -18.75 -6.16
N LYS A 358 -17.44 -17.63 -5.53
CA LYS A 358 -16.56 -16.62 -6.13
C LYS A 358 -15.17 -16.65 -5.51
N PRO A 359 -14.11 -16.33 -6.28
CA PRO A 359 -12.78 -16.15 -5.73
C PRO A 359 -12.77 -15.16 -4.55
N ALA A 360 -11.97 -15.43 -3.53
CA ALA A 360 -11.81 -14.52 -2.40
C ALA A 360 -11.10 -13.23 -2.83
N GLN A 361 -11.40 -12.10 -2.20
CA GLN A 361 -10.65 -10.85 -2.39
C GLN A 361 -9.61 -10.68 -1.28
N ILE A 362 -8.35 -10.50 -1.66
CA ILE A 362 -7.22 -10.44 -0.73
C ILE A 362 -6.36 -9.23 -1.05
N ASN A 363 -6.03 -8.42 -0.06
CA ASN A 363 -5.04 -7.35 -0.19
C ASN A 363 -3.69 -7.85 0.34
N ALA A 364 -2.62 -7.69 -0.43
CA ALA A 364 -1.27 -7.88 0.04
C ALA A 364 -0.80 -6.68 0.87
N ARG A 365 0.01 -6.95 1.90
CA ARG A 365 0.62 -5.95 2.79
C ARG A 365 2.07 -5.62 2.43
N GLY A 366 2.62 -6.24 1.40
CA GLY A 366 4.02 -6.05 1.01
C GLY A 366 4.28 -6.49 -0.42
N ALA A 367 5.53 -6.28 -0.86
CA ALA A 367 5.98 -6.69 -2.18
C ALA A 367 5.96 -8.23 -2.32
N PRO A 368 5.53 -8.78 -3.47
CA PRO A 368 5.66 -10.19 -3.74
C PRO A 368 7.15 -10.57 -3.90
N ILE A 369 7.48 -11.81 -3.53
CA ILE A 369 8.81 -12.41 -3.69
C ILE A 369 8.68 -13.57 -4.68
N LYS A 370 9.52 -13.61 -5.71
CA LYS A 370 9.55 -14.73 -6.65
C LYS A 370 10.24 -15.93 -6.00
N VAL A 371 9.56 -17.08 -6.00
CA VAL A 371 10.15 -18.35 -5.53
C VAL A 371 10.84 -19.02 -6.71
N SER A 372 12.14 -19.26 -6.58
CA SER A 372 12.97 -20.01 -7.53
C SER A 372 13.27 -21.42 -7.04
#